data_AF-T0ZA54-F1
#
_entry.id   AF-T0ZA54-F1
#
_cell.length_a   1.000
_cell.length_b   1.000
_cell.length_c   1.000
_cell.angle_alpha   90.00
_cell.angle_beta   90.00
_cell.angle_gamma   90.00
#
_symmetry.space_group_name_H-M   'P 1'
#
loop_
_entity.id
_entity.type
_entity.pdbx_description
1 polymer ?
#
loop_
_entity_poly.entity_id
_entity_poly.type
_entity_poly.pdbx_seq_one_letter_code
_entity_poly.pdbx_strand_id
1 'polypeptide(L)' 'ADGFGITAACRRYLEPLIAGEAYPPYREGLPDYVRIKGAPVRRKLKTTYQI' A
#
# COMPACT_ATOMS: atom_id res chain seq x y z
N ALA A 1 2.39 20.22 28.05
CA ALA A 1 2.60 19.14 27.07
C ALA A 1 4.06 18.71 27.16
N ASP A 2 4.31 17.41 27.24
CA ASP A 2 5.62 16.79 27.47
C ASP A 2 6.39 16.45 26.19
N GLY A 3 5.77 16.65 25.02
CA GLY A 3 6.37 16.40 23.70
C GLY A 3 6.15 14.98 23.16
N PHE A 4 5.43 14.12 23.87
CA PHE A 4 5.20 12.72 23.45
C PHE A 4 3.84 12.49 22.77
N GLY A 5 3.10 13.56 22.46
CA GLY A 5 1.78 13.51 21.87
C GLY A 5 1.62 14.40 20.64
N ILE A 6 0.54 14.19 19.90
CA ILE A 6 0.18 15.01 18.73
C ILE A 6 -0.71 16.20 19.12
N THR A 7 -0.57 17.29 18.39
CA THR A 7 -1.40 18.49 18.59
C THR A 7 -2.80 18.31 18.01
N ALA A 8 -3.75 19.17 18.41
CA ALA A 8 -5.08 19.21 17.80
C ALA A 8 -5.03 19.49 16.28
N ALA A 9 -4.06 20.28 15.83
CA ALA A 9 -3.84 20.53 14.39
C ALA A 9 -3.40 19.25 13.66
N CYS A 10 -2.49 18.47 14.27
CA CYS A 10 -2.07 17.18 13.73
C CYS A 10 -3.23 16.18 13.65
N ARG A 11 -4.07 16.09 14.70
CA ARG A 11 -5.27 15.24 14.69
C ARG A 11 -6.21 15.59 13.55
N ARG A 12 -6.58 16.87 13.40
CA ARG A 12 -7.46 17.33 12.30
C ARG A 12 -6.93 16.97 10.91
N TYR A 13 -5.61 16.91 10.76
CA TYR A 13 -4.98 16.54 9.50
C TYR A 13 -4.98 15.03 9.25
N LEU A 14 -4.60 14.22 10.25
CA LEU A 14 -4.43 12.77 10.08
C LEU A 14 -5.76 11.99 10.12
N GLU A 15 -6.71 12.43 10.93
CA GLU A 15 -7.99 11.76 11.15
C GLU A 15 -8.79 11.50 9.85
N PRO A 16 -8.97 12.47 8.92
CA PRO A 16 -9.69 12.19 7.68
C PRO A 16 -8.93 11.27 6.72
N LEU A 17 -7.61 11.12 6.84
CA LEU A 17 -6.81 10.30 5.92
C LEU A 17 -6.98 8.80 6.16
N ILE A 18 -7.42 8.43 7.36
CA ILE A 18 -7.66 7.04 7.76
C ILE A 18 -9.16 6.74 7.87
N ALA A 19 -10.02 7.67 7.46
CA ALA A 19 -11.46 7.52 7.58
C ALA A 19 -12.01 6.48 6.59
N GLY A 20 -12.82 5.56 7.11
CA GLY A 20 -13.47 4.50 6.33
C GLY A 20 -12.66 3.21 6.26
N GLU A 21 -13.33 2.14 5.84
CA GLU A 21 -12.75 0.80 5.73
C GLU A 21 -12.97 0.24 4.33
N ALA A 22 -11.94 -0.37 3.76
CA ALA A 22 -11.97 -1.00 2.44
C ALA A 22 -11.65 -2.49 2.58
N TYR A 23 -12.64 -3.26 3.06
CA TYR A 23 -12.48 -4.70 3.25
C TYR A 23 -12.24 -5.43 1.92
N PRO A 24 -11.25 -6.34 1.85
CA PRO A 24 -11.02 -7.13 0.65
C PRO A 24 -12.11 -8.19 0.46
N PRO A 25 -12.27 -8.77 -0.75
CA PRO A 25 -13.04 -9.99 -0.92
C PRO A 25 -12.40 -11.16 -0.15
N TYR A 26 -13.21 -12.13 0.26
CA TYR A 26 -12.76 -13.31 1.00
C TYR A 26 -13.04 -14.60 0.23
N ARG A 27 -12.13 -15.57 0.33
CA ARG A 27 -12.30 -16.95 -0.14
C ARG A 27 -11.97 -17.89 1.02
N GLU A 28 -12.92 -18.75 1.39
CA GLU A 28 -12.76 -19.73 2.49
C GLU A 28 -12.34 -19.10 3.83
N GLY A 29 -12.86 -17.90 4.12
CA GLY A 29 -12.58 -17.18 5.38
C GLY A 29 -11.27 -16.39 5.39
N LEU A 30 -10.50 -16.38 4.29
CA LEU A 30 -9.26 -15.60 4.15
C LEU A 30 -9.40 -14.52 3.08
N PRO A 31 -8.75 -13.34 3.22
CA PRO A 31 -8.69 -12.34 2.15
C PRO A 31 -8.13 -12.94 0.86
N ASP A 32 -8.84 -12.73 -0.25
CA ASP A 32 -8.45 -13.21 -1.57
C ASP A 32 -7.46 -12.25 -2.23
N TYR A 33 -6.20 -12.33 -1.81
CA TYR A 33 -5.14 -11.52 -2.40
C TYR A 33 -4.77 -11.99 -3.80
N VAL A 34 -4.71 -11.04 -4.75
CA VAL A 34 -4.28 -11.32 -6.11
C VAL A 34 -2.79 -11.69 -6.15
N ARG A 35 -2.44 -12.68 -6.98
CA ARG A 35 -1.05 -13.01 -7.31
C ARG A 35 -0.78 -12.69 -8.77
N ILE A 36 0.26 -11.90 -9.03
CA ILE A 36 0.73 -11.67 -10.39
C ILE A 36 1.38 -12.96 -10.92
N LYS A 37 1.18 -13.28 -12.20
CA LYS A 37 1.80 -14.45 -12.83
C LYS A 37 3.33 -14.33 -12.95
N GLY A 38 3.88 -13.12 -12.89
CA GLY A 38 5.32 -12.87 -13.04
C GLY A 38 5.87 -13.24 -14.42
N ALA A 39 5.01 -13.35 -15.45
CA ALA A 39 5.45 -13.74 -16.79
C ALA A 39 6.33 -12.62 -17.39
N PRO A 40 7.56 -12.94 -17.83
CA PRO A 40 8.46 -11.94 -18.39
C PRO A 40 7.94 -11.45 -19.74
N VAL A 41 8.09 -10.16 -19.99
CA VAL A 41 7.87 -9.57 -21.32
C VAL A 41 9.11 -9.73 -22.17
N ARG A 42 8.95 -9.67 -23.50
CA ARG A 42 10.08 -9.66 -24.43
C ARG A 42 11.01 -8.47 -24.13
N ARG A 43 12.31 -8.72 -24.12
CA ARG A 43 13.32 -7.66 -23.97
C ARG A 43 13.16 -6.60 -25.06
N LYS A 44 13.15 -5.33 -24.65
CA LYS A 44 13.12 -4.17 -25.55
C LYS A 44 14.51 -3.65 -25.89
N LEU A 45 15.45 -3.75 -24.94
CA LEU A 45 16.81 -3.25 -25.08
C LEU A 45 17.76 -4.36 -25.55
N LYS A 46 18.69 -3.98 -26.43
CA LYS A 46 19.74 -4.86 -26.95
C LYS A 46 20.85 -5.11 -25.92
N THR A 47 21.07 -4.16 -25.03
CA THR A 47 22.14 -4.20 -24.02
C THR A 47 21.63 -4.61 -22.66
N THR A 48 22.54 -5.05 -21.80
CA THR A 48 22.28 -5.32 -20.39
C THR A 48 22.48 -4.03 -19.60
N TYR A 49 21.58 -3.73 -18.65
CA TYR A 49 21.73 -2.60 -17.75
C TYR A 49 22.82 -2.89 -16.71
N GLN A 50 23.73 -1.95 -16.49
CA GLN A 50 24.81 -2.01 -15.50
C GLN A 50 24.64 -0.81 -14.55
N ILE A 51 24.81 -1.02 -13.24
CA ILE A 51 24.72 0.02 -12.18
C ILE A 51 26.08 0.70 -12.05
#